data_AF-A0A7C7KZB4-F1
#
_entry.id   AF-A0A7C7KZB4-F1
#
_cell.length_a   1.000
_cell.length_b   1.000
_cell.length_c   1.000
_cell.angle_alpha   90.00
_cell.angle_beta   90.00
_cell.angle_gamma   90.00
#
_symmetry.space_group_name_H-M   'P 1'
#
loop_
_entity.id
_entity.type
_entity.pdbx_description
1 polymer ?
#
loop_
_entity_poly.entity_id
_entity_poly.type
_entity_poly.pdbx_seq_one_letter_code
_entity_poly.pdbx_strand_id
1 'polypeptide(L)'
;LDAASGAYSDGYGRLNTARGVAEALVEDVSHERHVLFVKSGYWLVIDGLSGANEHRFDLLYHAPPDVDMTIAAQNTVRLENSAKSAALQIQVKGTAQLNLSVVRGADTPIQGWWSLNHHHKAPSNTLVAQAEPACRMLFVTLIAVGPDYSLQQTSPTSDGESGWQISGQHGLDLLQVSSKIAAQAGNDKPQFMNNLKLTRSPSNGGANSEELVLFDNVRSSNEM
;
A
#
# COMPACT_ATOMS: atom_id res chain seq x y z
N LEU A 1 -3.41 6.20 -17.76
CA LEU A 1 -3.27 5.65 -16.41
C LEU A 1 -3.49 4.18 -16.56
N ASP A 2 -2.58 3.37 -16.04
CA ASP A 2 -2.66 1.92 -16.15
C ASP A 2 -2.86 1.37 -14.75
N ALA A 3 -3.71 0.36 -14.58
CA ALA A 3 -4.07 -0.13 -13.27
C ALA A 3 -4.18 -1.66 -13.23
N ALA A 4 -3.87 -2.23 -12.06
CA ALA A 4 -3.98 -3.65 -11.77
C ALA A 4 -4.53 -3.84 -10.36
N SER A 5 -5.32 -4.88 -10.15
CA SER A 5 -5.84 -5.24 -8.84
C SER A 5 -5.71 -6.73 -8.56
N GLY A 6 -5.70 -7.09 -7.29
CA GLY A 6 -5.68 -8.47 -6.83
C GLY A 6 -6.21 -8.57 -5.40
N ALA A 7 -6.86 -9.69 -5.10
CA ALA A 7 -7.37 -9.98 -3.76
C ALA A 7 -6.95 -11.38 -3.33
N TYR A 8 -6.69 -11.51 -2.04
CA TYR A 8 -6.31 -12.75 -1.36
C TYR A 8 -7.10 -12.87 -0.07
N SER A 9 -7.69 -14.04 0.18
CA SER A 9 -8.64 -14.22 1.30
C SER A 9 -8.45 -15.52 2.08
N ASP A 10 -7.36 -16.24 1.81
CA ASP A 10 -7.08 -17.54 2.42
C ASP A 10 -6.19 -17.42 3.67
N GLY A 11 -5.94 -16.18 4.12
CA GLY A 11 -5.13 -15.89 5.29
C GLY A 11 -3.63 -16.13 5.08
N TYR A 12 -2.80 -15.57 5.95
CA TYR A 12 -1.35 -15.75 5.92
C TYR A 12 -0.98 -17.01 6.73
N GLY A 13 -0.50 -18.08 6.07
CA GLY A 13 0.05 -19.22 6.82
C GLY A 13 0.01 -20.59 6.16
N ARG A 14 -0.66 -20.79 5.01
CA ARG A 14 -0.59 -22.07 4.27
C ARG A 14 0.65 -22.19 3.38
N LEU A 15 1.81 -21.81 3.90
CA LEU A 15 3.08 -22.26 3.33
C LEU A 15 3.43 -23.56 4.04
N ASN A 16 3.19 -24.69 3.39
CA ASN A 16 3.52 -26.05 3.86
C ASN A 16 5.04 -26.25 3.89
N THR A 17 5.75 -25.38 4.60
CA THR A 17 7.17 -25.48 4.87
C THR A 17 7.29 -26.23 6.19
N ALA A 18 8.03 -27.33 6.20
CA ALA A 18 8.23 -28.20 7.36
C ALA A 18 8.97 -27.52 8.55
N ARG A 19 8.99 -26.18 8.60
CA ARG A 19 9.64 -25.33 9.62
C ARG A 19 8.71 -24.26 10.19
N GLY A 20 7.38 -24.38 10.03
CA GLY A 20 6.42 -23.50 10.68
C GLY A 20 6.12 -23.95 12.11
N VAL A 21 6.36 -23.08 13.09
CA VAL A 21 5.78 -23.21 14.43
C VAL A 21 4.27 -23.09 14.27
N ALA A 22 3.49 -24.01 14.85
CA ALA A 22 2.04 -24.12 14.67
C ALA A 22 1.22 -22.87 15.09
N GLU A 23 1.85 -21.85 15.65
CA GLU A 23 1.22 -20.66 16.24
C GLU A 23 1.10 -19.43 15.31
N ALA A 24 1.59 -19.50 14.05
CA ALA A 24 1.64 -18.34 13.15
C ALA A 24 0.60 -18.36 12.00
N LEU A 25 -0.49 -19.11 12.17
CA LEU A 25 -1.53 -19.22 11.14
C LEU A 25 -2.57 -18.11 11.34
N VAL A 26 -2.63 -17.15 10.41
CA VAL A 26 -3.63 -16.07 10.41
C VAL A 26 -4.63 -16.36 9.29
N GLU A 27 -5.67 -17.14 9.56
CA GLU A 27 -6.65 -17.57 8.55
C GLU A 27 -7.77 -16.54 8.30
N ASP A 28 -7.96 -15.59 9.21
CA ASP A 28 -9.10 -14.67 9.21
C ASP A 28 -8.83 -13.35 8.49
N VAL A 29 -7.66 -13.16 7.88
CA VAL A 29 -7.27 -11.92 7.20
C VAL A 29 -7.45 -12.04 5.68
N SER A 30 -8.13 -11.05 5.12
CA SER A 30 -8.18 -10.76 3.69
C SER A 30 -7.32 -9.56 3.35
N HIS A 31 -6.77 -9.56 2.13
CA HIS A 31 -5.95 -8.48 1.59
C HIS A 31 -6.33 -8.23 0.13
N GLU A 32 -6.70 -6.99 -0.16
CA GLU A 32 -6.94 -6.47 -1.50
C GLU A 32 -5.88 -5.41 -1.83
N ARG A 33 -5.26 -5.51 -3.01
CA ARG A 33 -4.26 -4.56 -3.49
C ARG A 33 -4.68 -4.00 -4.84
N HIS A 34 -4.62 -2.67 -4.96
CA HIS A 34 -4.69 -1.96 -6.24
C HIS A 34 -3.36 -1.25 -6.50
N VAL A 35 -2.88 -1.35 -7.73
CA VAL A 35 -1.67 -0.68 -8.19
C VAL A 35 -2.04 0.22 -9.36
N LEU A 36 -1.78 1.51 -9.22
CA LEU A 36 -2.07 2.53 -10.22
C LEU A 36 -0.75 3.10 -10.72
N PHE A 37 -0.49 3.01 -12.02
CA PHE A 37 0.60 3.72 -12.68
C PHE A 37 0.10 5.03 -13.30
N VAL A 38 0.37 6.13 -12.60
CA VAL A 38 0.00 7.46 -13.05
C VAL A 38 1.11 7.99 -13.94
N LYS A 39 0.79 8.19 -15.22
CA LYS A 39 1.74 8.59 -16.29
C LYS A 39 2.59 9.83 -15.99
N SER A 40 2.20 10.61 -14.97
CA SER A 40 2.96 11.69 -14.35
C SER A 40 4.15 11.22 -13.50
N GLY A 41 4.61 9.97 -13.61
CA GLY A 41 5.88 9.51 -13.03
C GLY A 41 5.81 8.89 -11.63
N TYR A 42 4.63 8.46 -11.18
CA TYR A 42 4.49 7.81 -9.88
C TYR A 42 3.49 6.65 -9.91
N TRP A 43 3.59 5.80 -8.90
CA TRP A 43 2.67 4.72 -8.61
C TRP A 43 1.95 4.95 -7.29
N LEU A 44 0.69 4.54 -7.23
CA LEU A 44 -0.04 4.34 -5.98
C LEU A 44 -0.25 2.86 -5.78
N VAL A 45 0.10 2.36 -4.60
CA VAL A 45 -0.26 1.03 -4.13
C VAL A 45 -1.24 1.22 -2.97
N ILE A 46 -2.46 0.73 -3.15
CA ILE A 46 -3.53 0.83 -2.18
C ILE A 46 -3.79 -0.56 -1.65
N ASP A 47 -3.52 -0.77 -0.36
CA ASP A 47 -3.69 -2.05 0.32
C ASP A 47 -4.82 -1.96 1.33
N GLY A 48 -5.89 -2.70 1.10
CA GLY A 48 -6.98 -2.89 2.04
C GLY A 48 -6.85 -4.23 2.74
N LEU A 49 -6.73 -4.23 4.06
CA LEU A 49 -6.68 -5.43 4.88
C LEU A 49 -7.87 -5.45 5.84
N SER A 50 -8.49 -6.61 5.99
CA SER A 50 -9.54 -6.80 6.97
C SER A 50 -9.51 -8.19 7.57
N GLY A 51 -9.78 -8.27 8.88
CA GLY A 51 -9.88 -9.50 9.62
C GLY A 51 -11.06 -9.51 10.58
N ALA A 52 -11.42 -10.71 11.07
CA ALA A 52 -12.45 -10.87 12.08
C ALA A 52 -11.97 -10.38 13.45
N ASN A 53 -10.67 -10.53 13.73
CA ASN A 53 -10.02 -10.09 14.96
C ASN A 53 -9.10 -8.88 14.72
N GLU A 54 -8.62 -8.28 15.80
CA GLU A 54 -7.59 -7.25 15.72
C GLU A 54 -6.22 -7.87 15.39
N HIS A 55 -5.55 -7.29 14.42
CA HIS A 55 -4.22 -7.72 13.97
C HIS A 55 -3.28 -6.52 13.92
N ARG A 56 -2.01 -6.75 14.23
CA ARG A 56 -0.94 -5.82 13.90
C ARG A 56 -0.56 -6.02 12.44
N PHE A 57 -0.58 -4.95 11.65
CA PHE A 57 -0.24 -5.01 10.22
C PHE A 57 1.12 -4.40 9.96
N ASP A 58 2.00 -5.16 9.30
CA ASP A 58 3.31 -4.71 8.83
C ASP A 58 3.32 -4.69 7.30
N LEU A 59 3.42 -3.50 6.70
CA LEU A 59 3.65 -3.35 5.26
C LEU A 59 5.16 -3.27 4.99
N LEU A 60 5.66 -4.14 4.10
CA LEU A 60 7.09 -4.31 3.86
C LEU A 60 7.49 -3.88 2.44
N TYR A 61 8.56 -3.10 2.32
CA TYR A 61 9.23 -2.82 1.04
C TYR A 61 10.70 -3.16 1.13
N HIS A 62 11.18 -4.00 0.22
CA HIS A 62 12.56 -4.49 0.20
C HIS A 62 13.38 -3.75 -0.85
N ALA A 63 14.63 -3.44 -0.50
CA ALA A 63 15.66 -2.95 -1.43
C ALA A 63 16.70 -4.04 -1.66
N PRO A 64 17.45 -4.00 -2.78
CA PRO A 64 18.67 -4.78 -2.94
C PRO A 64 19.81 -4.26 -2.03
N PRO A 65 20.87 -5.06 -1.77
CA PRO A 65 21.89 -4.73 -0.76
C PRO A 65 22.69 -3.45 -1.00
N ASP A 66 22.77 -3.01 -2.26
CA ASP A 66 23.48 -1.84 -2.75
C ASP A 66 22.63 -0.56 -2.80
N VAL A 67 21.37 -0.66 -2.33
CA VAL A 67 20.45 0.48 -2.21
C VAL A 67 20.23 0.80 -0.73
N ASP A 68 20.59 2.03 -0.37
CA ASP A 68 20.37 2.57 0.96
C ASP A 68 18.94 3.10 1.11
N MET A 69 18.34 2.88 2.28
CA MET A 69 17.03 3.43 2.64
C MET A 69 17.19 4.40 3.80
N THR A 70 16.78 5.65 3.61
CA THR A 70 16.80 6.68 4.67
C THR A 70 15.39 7.23 4.89
N ILE A 71 14.94 7.22 6.14
CA ILE A 71 13.69 7.88 6.54
C ILE A 71 13.99 9.38 6.71
N ALA A 72 13.43 10.18 5.81
CA ALA A 72 13.46 11.64 5.83
C ALA A 72 12.21 12.20 6.55
N ALA A 73 12.05 13.52 6.49
CA ALA A 73 10.90 14.20 7.09
C ALA A 73 9.55 13.68 6.55
N GLN A 74 8.51 13.84 7.37
CA GLN A 74 7.11 13.53 7.02
C GLN A 74 6.85 12.07 6.61
N ASN A 75 7.70 11.14 7.10
CA ASN A 75 7.64 9.71 6.79
C ASN A 75 7.90 9.40 5.30
N THR A 76 8.70 10.24 4.65
CA THR A 76 9.25 9.95 3.32
C THR A 76 10.48 9.06 3.46
N VAL A 77 10.54 7.98 2.71
CA VAL A 77 11.70 7.09 2.62
C VAL A 77 12.37 7.30 1.28
N ARG A 78 13.65 7.69 1.31
CA ARG A 78 14.48 7.82 0.12
C ARG A 78 15.30 6.56 -0.08
N LEU A 79 15.28 6.04 -1.31
CA LEU A 79 16.08 4.92 -1.75
C LEU A 79 17.14 5.45 -2.71
N GLU A 80 18.41 5.29 -2.36
CA GLU A 80 19.53 5.80 -3.13
C GLU A 80 20.50 4.67 -3.45
N ASN A 81 20.98 4.63 -4.69
CA ASN A 81 22.10 3.76 -5.04
C ASN A 81 23.43 4.32 -4.49
N SER A 82 24.49 3.52 -4.57
CA SER A 82 25.84 3.92 -4.10
C SER A 82 26.37 5.22 -4.73
N ALA A 83 25.92 5.56 -5.94
CA ALA A 83 26.27 6.80 -6.65
C ALA A 83 25.41 8.02 -6.24
N LYS A 84 24.38 7.84 -5.40
CA LYS A 84 23.38 8.86 -5.02
C LYS A 84 22.72 9.57 -6.19
N SER A 85 22.66 8.89 -7.34
CA SER A 85 22.25 9.48 -8.62
C SER A 85 20.82 9.10 -9.00
N ALA A 86 20.27 8.06 -8.37
CA ALA A 86 18.91 7.60 -8.56
C ALA A 86 18.20 7.58 -7.20
N ALA A 87 17.23 8.48 -7.03
CA ALA A 87 16.39 8.55 -5.85
C ALA A 87 14.99 8.06 -6.19
N LEU A 88 14.60 6.91 -5.64
CA LEU A 88 13.19 6.54 -5.54
C LEU A 88 12.68 7.07 -4.20
N GLN A 89 11.48 7.62 -4.21
CA GLN A 89 10.80 8.07 -3.00
C GLN A 89 9.64 7.12 -2.70
N ILE A 90 9.53 6.67 -1.44
CA ILE A 90 8.37 5.96 -0.92
C ILE A 90 7.74 6.78 0.21
N GLN A 91 6.44 7.02 0.14
CA GLN A 91 5.66 7.54 1.26
C GLN A 91 4.52 6.59 1.58
N VAL A 92 4.42 6.17 2.83
CA VAL A 92 3.33 5.30 3.29
C VAL A 92 2.46 6.10 4.25
N LYS A 93 1.16 6.10 3.97
CA LYS A 93 0.11 6.60 4.86
C LYS A 93 -0.92 5.50 5.07
N GLY A 94 -1.73 5.64 6.10
CA GLY A 94 -2.88 4.76 6.27
C GLY A 94 -3.96 5.38 7.13
N THR A 95 -5.04 4.65 7.32
CA THR A 95 -6.19 5.07 8.17
C THR A 95 -5.86 5.10 9.66
N ALA A 96 -4.76 4.48 10.08
CA ALA A 96 -4.20 4.56 11.41
C ALA A 96 -2.79 5.18 11.38
N GLN A 97 -2.30 5.62 12.54
CA GLN A 97 -0.92 6.09 12.69
C GLN A 97 0.06 4.95 12.39
N LEU A 98 1.14 5.28 11.67
CA LEU A 98 2.17 4.33 11.28
C LEU A 98 3.50 4.63 11.98
N ASN A 99 4.15 3.56 12.46
CA ASN A 99 5.54 3.58 12.85
C ASN A 99 6.41 3.07 11.70
N LEU A 100 7.33 3.90 11.22
CA LEU A 100 8.26 3.52 10.15
C LEU A 100 9.64 3.17 10.71
N SER A 101 10.19 2.06 10.25
CA SER A 101 11.58 1.68 10.53
C SER A 101 12.24 1.04 9.30
N VAL A 102 13.56 1.04 9.27
CA VAL A 102 14.35 0.29 8.28
C VAL A 102 15.12 -0.81 9.02
N VAL A 103 14.89 -2.05 8.61
CA VAL A 103 15.55 -3.23 9.17
C VAL A 103 16.54 -3.79 8.16
N ARG A 104 17.74 -4.16 8.63
CA ARG A 104 18.80 -4.77 7.80
C ARG A 104 19.39 -5.99 8.50
N GLY A 105 19.23 -7.17 7.92
CA GLY A 105 19.85 -8.41 8.37
C GLY A 105 19.42 -8.88 9.76
N ALA A 106 18.14 -8.75 10.13
CA ALA A 106 17.63 -9.20 11.43
C ALA A 106 17.31 -10.70 11.39
N ASP A 107 17.68 -11.44 12.43
CA ASP A 107 17.42 -12.89 12.52
C ASP A 107 16.13 -13.24 13.29
N THR A 108 15.59 -12.33 14.11
CA THR A 108 14.38 -12.56 14.91
C THR A 108 13.48 -11.32 14.96
N PRO A 109 12.35 -11.28 14.21
CA PRO A 109 12.03 -12.18 13.11
C PRO A 109 13.04 -12.07 11.96
N ILE A 110 13.11 -13.08 11.09
CA ILE A 110 13.94 -13.03 9.88
C ILE A 110 13.43 -11.90 8.98
N GLN A 111 14.21 -10.83 8.84
CA GLN A 111 13.84 -9.65 8.06
C GLN A 111 15.07 -8.94 7.51
N GLY A 112 14.95 -8.31 6.33
CA GLY A 112 16.06 -7.56 5.76
C GLY A 112 17.19 -8.45 5.23
N TRP A 113 16.84 -9.53 4.55
CA TRP A 113 17.79 -10.42 3.89
C TRP A 113 17.48 -10.51 2.40
N TRP A 114 18.53 -10.64 1.59
CA TRP A 114 18.45 -10.87 0.15
C TRP A 114 19.24 -12.12 -0.21
N SER A 115 18.70 -12.93 -1.12
CA SER A 115 19.34 -14.16 -1.60
C SER A 115 19.25 -14.22 -3.12
N LEU A 116 20.39 -14.09 -3.79
CA LEU A 116 20.46 -14.24 -5.25
C LEU A 116 20.47 -15.71 -5.66
N ASN A 117 21.16 -16.54 -4.88
CA ASN A 117 21.39 -17.95 -5.14
C ASN A 117 21.17 -18.75 -3.85
N HIS A 118 20.87 -20.05 -4.01
CA HIS A 118 20.73 -20.97 -2.89
C HIS A 118 21.94 -20.92 -1.94
N HIS A 119 21.67 -21.08 -0.63
CA HIS A 119 22.66 -21.08 0.45
C HIS A 119 23.45 -19.76 0.64
N HIS A 120 23.12 -18.70 -0.10
CA HIS A 120 23.73 -17.39 0.09
C HIS A 120 22.67 -16.38 0.53
N LYS A 121 22.84 -15.76 1.71
CA LYS A 121 22.05 -14.59 2.13
C LYS A 121 23.00 -13.42 2.40
N ALA A 122 22.61 -12.23 1.94
CA ALA A 122 23.27 -10.98 2.27
C ALA A 122 22.28 -10.05 3.01
N PRO A 123 22.74 -9.24 3.97
CA PRO A 123 21.90 -8.27 4.63
C PRO A 123 21.45 -7.19 3.64
N SER A 124 20.15 -6.88 3.65
CA SER A 124 19.53 -5.88 2.78
C SER A 124 18.53 -5.02 3.54
N ASN A 125 18.25 -3.81 3.04
CA ASN A 125 17.31 -2.92 3.69
C ASN A 125 15.86 -3.34 3.41
N THR A 126 15.03 -3.33 4.45
CA THR A 126 13.57 -3.43 4.35
C THR A 126 12.93 -2.30 5.13
N LEU A 127 12.13 -1.48 4.47
CA LEU A 127 11.18 -0.59 5.12
C LEU A 127 10.05 -1.40 5.73
N VAL A 128 9.79 -1.16 7.01
CA VAL A 128 8.65 -1.68 7.75
C VAL A 128 7.75 -0.50 8.11
N ALA A 129 6.51 -0.52 7.61
CA ALA A 129 5.47 0.40 8.01
C ALA A 129 4.43 -0.35 8.86
N GLN A 130 4.52 -0.15 10.17
CA GLN A 130 3.71 -0.85 11.15
C GLN A 130 2.51 -0.01 11.58
N ALA A 131 1.33 -0.61 11.57
CA ALA A 131 0.12 -0.06 12.17
C ALA A 131 -0.16 -0.72 13.52
N GLU A 132 -0.77 0.03 14.45
CA GLU A 132 -1.33 -0.52 15.69
C GLU A 132 -2.42 -1.57 15.41
N PRO A 133 -2.72 -2.46 16.38
CA PRO A 133 -3.76 -3.47 16.22
C PRO A 133 -5.11 -2.90 15.75
N ALA A 134 -5.67 -3.48 14.70
CA ALA A 134 -6.99 -3.13 14.19
C ALA A 134 -7.62 -4.32 13.47
N CYS A 135 -8.95 -4.36 13.39
CA CYS A 135 -9.63 -5.32 12.50
C CYS A 135 -9.49 -4.93 11.02
N ARG A 136 -9.12 -3.67 10.74
CA ARG A 136 -9.14 -3.09 9.39
C ARG A 136 -8.03 -2.08 9.22
N MET A 137 -7.38 -2.13 8.07
CA MET A 137 -6.33 -1.20 7.74
C MET A 137 -6.32 -0.89 6.25
N LEU A 138 -6.27 0.39 5.91
CA LEU A 138 -6.03 0.86 4.55
C LEU A 138 -4.66 1.54 4.52
N PHE A 139 -3.75 1.01 3.72
CA PHE A 139 -2.49 1.68 3.39
C PHE A 139 -2.57 2.31 2.01
N VAL A 140 -2.04 3.51 1.88
CA VAL A 140 -1.76 4.17 0.60
C VAL A 140 -0.27 4.43 0.54
N THR A 141 0.38 3.77 -0.40
CA THR A 141 1.80 3.94 -0.68
C THR A 141 1.98 4.71 -1.98
N LEU A 142 2.66 5.84 -1.91
CA LEU A 142 3.16 6.56 -3.06
C LEU A 142 4.59 6.11 -3.34
N ILE A 143 4.85 5.67 -4.56
CA ILE A 143 6.19 5.35 -5.07
C ILE A 143 6.47 6.30 -6.23
N ALA A 144 7.50 7.13 -6.14
CA ALA A 144 7.78 8.14 -7.16
C ALA A 144 9.26 8.15 -7.55
N VAL A 145 9.51 8.42 -8.84
CA VAL A 145 10.87 8.61 -9.38
C VAL A 145 11.07 10.10 -9.62
N GLY A 146 12.19 10.66 -9.16
CA GLY A 146 12.54 12.05 -9.43
C GLY A 146 12.12 13.02 -8.31
N PRO A 147 11.55 14.22 -8.63
CA PRO A 147 11.36 15.30 -7.66
C PRO A 147 10.48 14.90 -6.47
N ASP A 148 10.54 15.67 -5.39
CA ASP A 148 9.76 15.39 -4.17
C ASP A 148 8.25 15.49 -4.48
N TYR A 149 7.58 14.34 -4.50
CA TYR A 149 6.12 14.29 -4.40
C TYR A 149 5.74 14.32 -2.91
N SER A 150 4.52 14.74 -2.60
CA SER A 150 3.98 14.66 -1.24
C SER A 150 2.68 13.88 -1.22
N LEU A 151 2.53 12.95 -0.27
CA LEU A 151 1.29 12.25 0.02
C LEU A 151 0.74 12.71 1.37
N GLN A 152 -0.45 13.27 1.37
CA GLN A 152 -1.13 13.74 2.59
C GLN A 152 -2.53 13.14 2.66
N GLN A 153 -2.93 12.65 3.83
CA GLN A 153 -4.31 12.26 4.05
C GLN A 153 -5.16 13.53 4.16
N THR A 154 -6.28 13.59 3.44
CA THR A 154 -7.25 14.68 3.60
C THR A 154 -8.04 14.43 4.87
N SER A 155 -8.55 15.49 5.52
CA SER A 155 -9.46 15.36 6.67
C SER A 155 -10.53 14.30 6.39
N PRO A 156 -10.93 13.49 7.38
CA PRO A 156 -11.83 12.36 7.15
C PRO A 156 -13.11 12.84 6.48
N THR A 157 -13.30 12.39 5.25
CA THR A 157 -14.62 12.30 4.66
C THR A 157 -15.43 11.30 5.50
N SER A 158 -16.74 11.51 5.63
CA SER A 158 -17.68 10.73 6.46
C SER A 158 -17.42 9.21 6.52
N ASP A 159 -17.94 8.54 7.57
CA ASP A 159 -17.89 7.08 7.78
C ASP A 159 -17.78 6.24 6.50
N GLY A 160 -16.59 5.65 6.32
CA GLY A 160 -16.28 4.75 5.21
C GLY A 160 -15.68 5.40 3.97
N GLU A 161 -15.37 6.70 3.97
CA GLU A 161 -14.64 7.37 2.89
C GLU A 161 -13.31 7.90 3.40
N SER A 162 -12.21 7.52 2.76
CA SER A 162 -10.88 8.08 3.04
C SER A 162 -10.31 8.77 1.81
N GLY A 163 -9.69 9.92 2.02
CA GLY A 163 -9.11 10.71 0.95
C GLY A 163 -7.62 10.98 1.14
N TRP A 164 -6.90 11.06 0.03
CA TRP A 164 -5.49 11.44 -0.01
C TRP A 164 -5.23 12.42 -1.13
N GLN A 165 -4.36 13.37 -0.83
CA GLN A 165 -3.86 14.36 -1.75
C GLN A 165 -2.42 14.02 -2.11
N ILE A 166 -2.15 13.94 -3.41
CA ILE A 166 -0.82 13.79 -3.99
C ILE A 166 -0.48 15.11 -4.68
N SER A 167 0.60 15.75 -4.23
CA SER A 167 1.12 16.96 -4.86
C SER A 167 2.46 16.64 -5.51
N GLY A 168 2.68 17.14 -6.72
CA GLY A 168 3.95 17.01 -7.42
C GLY A 168 4.08 17.98 -8.59
N GLN A 169 5.08 17.76 -9.44
CA GLN A 169 5.41 18.66 -10.56
C GLN A 169 4.28 18.83 -11.61
N HIS A 170 3.31 17.90 -11.65
CA HIS A 170 2.22 17.90 -12.63
C HIS A 170 0.88 18.42 -12.07
N GLY A 171 0.89 18.95 -10.84
CA GLY A 171 -0.30 19.47 -10.16
C GLY A 171 -0.75 18.59 -9.01
N LEU A 172 -2.06 18.52 -8.83
CA LEU A 172 -2.71 17.90 -7.70
C LEU A 172 -3.52 16.68 -8.14
N ASP A 173 -3.32 15.56 -7.49
CA ASP A 173 -4.17 14.39 -7.62
C ASP A 173 -4.87 14.09 -6.29
N LEU A 174 -6.16 13.77 -6.37
CA LEU A 174 -7.00 13.40 -5.24
C LEU A 174 -7.43 11.94 -5.40
N LEU A 175 -6.98 11.10 -4.48
CA LEU A 175 -7.42 9.72 -4.33
C LEU A 175 -8.54 9.68 -3.29
N GLN A 176 -9.68 9.12 -3.66
CA GLN A 176 -10.80 8.81 -2.76
C GLN A 176 -11.01 7.30 -2.76
N VAL A 177 -11.13 6.72 -1.56
CA VAL A 177 -11.37 5.30 -1.36
C VAL A 177 -12.58 5.13 -0.46
N SER A 178 -13.59 4.43 -0.98
CA SER A 178 -14.77 4.01 -0.23
C SER A 178 -14.58 2.59 0.28
N SER A 179 -14.67 2.43 1.60
CA SER A 179 -14.54 1.14 2.29
C SER A 179 -15.85 0.70 2.96
N LYS A 180 -17.00 1.10 2.41
CA LYS A 180 -18.29 0.62 2.91
C LYS A 180 -18.39 -0.89 2.69
N ILE A 181 -18.86 -1.64 3.67
CA ILE A 181 -19.18 -3.05 3.43
C ILE A 181 -20.57 -3.11 2.80
N ALA A 182 -20.67 -3.54 1.55
CA ALA A 182 -21.92 -4.10 1.07
C ALA A 182 -22.04 -5.50 1.68
N ALA A 183 -23.05 -5.74 2.51
CA ALA A 183 -23.41 -7.10 2.88
C ALA A 183 -23.90 -7.79 1.61
N GLN A 184 -23.04 -8.50 0.90
CA GLN A 184 -23.48 -9.34 -0.21
C GLN A 184 -24.18 -10.57 0.38
N ALA A 185 -25.44 -10.77 0.00
CA ALA A 185 -26.19 -11.95 0.35
C ALA A 185 -25.62 -13.15 -0.42
N GLY A 186 -24.78 -13.96 0.23
CA GLY A 186 -24.17 -15.14 -0.36
C GLY A 186 -22.80 -15.45 0.25
N ASN A 187 -22.23 -16.61 -0.07
CA ASN A 187 -20.90 -17.04 0.37
C ASN A 187 -19.72 -16.18 -0.16
N ASP A 188 -20.00 -15.00 -0.74
CA ASP A 188 -18.98 -14.07 -1.23
C ASP A 188 -18.44 -13.26 -0.05
N LYS A 189 -17.13 -13.41 0.20
CA LYS A 189 -16.42 -12.74 1.28
C LYS A 189 -16.46 -11.21 1.11
N PRO A 190 -16.49 -10.43 2.21
CA PRO A 190 -16.63 -8.98 2.16
C PRO A 190 -15.49 -8.33 1.37
N GLN A 191 -15.83 -7.44 0.44
CA GLN A 191 -14.89 -6.56 -0.24
C GLN A 191 -14.59 -5.34 0.65
N PHE A 192 -13.33 -4.93 0.67
CA PHE A 192 -12.88 -3.84 1.53
C PHE A 192 -12.82 -2.51 0.79
N MET A 193 -12.51 -2.50 -0.51
CA MET A 193 -12.50 -1.30 -1.35
C MET A 193 -13.55 -1.41 -2.43
N ASN A 194 -14.70 -0.78 -2.20
CA ASN A 194 -15.80 -0.82 -3.17
C ASN A 194 -15.58 0.17 -4.31
N ASN A 195 -15.11 1.36 -3.95
CA ASN A 195 -14.86 2.45 -4.90
C ASN A 195 -13.48 3.02 -4.70
N LEU A 196 -12.71 3.08 -5.78
CA LEU A 196 -11.47 3.83 -5.84
C LEU A 196 -11.59 4.86 -6.96
N LYS A 197 -11.47 6.14 -6.59
CA LYS A 197 -11.54 7.26 -7.52
C LYS A 197 -10.28 8.09 -7.46
N LEU A 198 -9.65 8.32 -8.61
CA LEU A 198 -8.53 9.25 -8.75
C LEU A 198 -8.96 10.42 -9.62
N THR A 199 -8.85 11.64 -9.10
CA THR A 199 -9.19 12.88 -9.82
C THR A 199 -7.98 13.78 -9.88
N ARG A 200 -7.69 14.34 -11.06
CA ARG A 200 -6.61 15.30 -11.26
C ARG A 200 -7.13 16.71 -11.40
N SER A 201 -6.52 17.63 -10.67
CA SER A 201 -6.65 19.08 -10.86
C SER A 201 -5.33 19.63 -11.43
N PRO A 202 -5.31 20.10 -12.68
CA PRO A 202 -4.08 20.61 -13.29
C PRO A 202 -3.59 21.90 -12.61
N SER A 203 -2.27 22.08 -12.57
CA SER A 203 -1.61 23.24 -11.92
C SER A 203 -1.97 24.60 -12.53
N ASN A 204 -2.49 24.65 -13.75
CA ASN A 204 -2.73 25.88 -14.51
C ASN A 204 -4.12 26.53 -14.26
N GLY A 205 -4.86 26.13 -13.23
CA GLY A 205 -6.14 26.77 -12.87
C GLY A 205 -7.28 26.55 -13.90
N GLY A 206 -7.11 25.64 -14.85
CA GLY A 206 -8.19 25.23 -15.74
C GLY A 206 -9.27 24.50 -14.95
N ALA A 207 -10.53 24.94 -15.09
CA ALA A 207 -11.69 24.45 -14.31
C ALA A 207 -12.08 22.99 -14.58
N ASN A 208 -11.32 22.24 -15.37
CA ASN A 208 -11.66 20.88 -15.77
C ASN A 208 -10.82 19.89 -14.96
N SER A 209 -11.41 19.36 -13.88
CA SER A 209 -10.88 18.19 -13.21
C SER A 209 -11.02 16.98 -14.12
N GLU A 210 -9.94 16.26 -14.37
CA GLU A 210 -9.99 15.00 -15.12
C GLU A 210 -10.14 13.84 -14.15
N GLU A 211 -11.21 13.08 -14.30
CA GLU A 211 -11.36 11.80 -13.61
C GLU A 211 -10.53 10.75 -14.32
N LEU A 212 -9.60 10.15 -13.59
CA LEU A 212 -8.55 9.30 -14.12
C LEU A 212 -8.86 7.80 -13.94
N VAL A 213 -9.58 7.41 -12.88
CA VAL A 213 -10.06 6.03 -12.65
C VAL A 213 -11.32 6.06 -11.80
N LEU A 214 -12.25 5.17 -12.13
CA LEU A 214 -13.26 4.64 -11.21
C LEU A 214 -13.13 3.12 -11.22
N PHE A 215 -12.67 2.52 -10.11
CA PHE A 215 -12.98 1.11 -9.86
C PHE A 215 -14.31 1.09 -9.15
N ASP A 216 -15.34 0.56 -9.82
CA ASP A 216 -16.68 0.40 -9.26
C ASP A 216 -16.96 -1.10 -9.22
N ASN A 217 -16.83 -1.69 -8.03
CA ASN A 217 -17.03 -3.13 -7.84
C ASN A 217 -18.50 -3.50 -7.64
N VAL A 218 -19.44 -2.58 -7.87
CA VAL A 218 -20.86 -2.88 -7.88
C VAL A 218 -21.17 -3.77 -9.08
N ARG A 219 -21.05 -5.10 -8.91
CA ARG A 219 -21.77 -6.04 -9.77
C ARG A 219 -23.24 -5.68 -9.67
N SER A 220 -23.80 -5.17 -10.77
CA SER A 220 -25.24 -5.07 -10.95
C SER A 220 -25.83 -6.47 -10.80
N SER A 221 -26.41 -6.76 -9.64
CA SER A 221 -27.36 -7.85 -9.47
C SER A 221 -28.61 -7.49 -10.28
N ASN A 222 -28.54 -7.63 -11.59
CA ASN A 222 -29.64 -7.51 -12.53
C ASN A 222 -29.22 -8.15 -13.86
N GLU A 223 -29.10 -9.48 -13.89
CA GLU A 223 -29.43 -10.26 -15.09
C GLU A 223 -30.08 -11.58 -14.65
N MET A 224 -31.39 -11.63 -14.91
CA MET A 224 -32.36 -12.74 -15.05
C MET A 224 -32.50 -13.81 -13.96
#